data_AF-A0A353WRK9-F1
#
_entry.id   AF-A0A353WRK9-F1
#
_cell.length_a   1.000
_cell.length_b   1.000
_cell.length_c   1.000
_cell.angle_alpha   90.00
_cell.angle_beta   90.00
_cell.angle_gamma   90.00
#
_symmetry.space_group_name_H-M   'P 1'
#
loop_
_entity.id
_entity.type
_entity.pdbx_description
1 polymer ?
#
loop_
_entity_poly.entity_id
_entity_poly.type
_entity_poly.pdbx_seq_one_letter_code
_entity_poly.pdbx_strand_id
1 'polypeptide(L)'
;MVYYSQTGITKTVAEEFQRQLGADIECIEVEDAYDGNYTETIDRCQREMAEGKLPVVKPLSSDLSKYDMIFVGYPIWFGTCALPMLSWLESVDLAGKTIVPFCTFGSGGLNTSTADIRKAEPEATVFDGYGVRAARIAAAPKEITRFLVENGYRKGKVVTYEDYSAQREVTTEDVRIFNDACSDYQFPLGVPVSVGLRKTSDGIDYKFTAISKGMDGNESEVTIFVTAPNEGKAEFTQVVR
;
A
#
# COMPACT_ATOMS: atom_id res chain seq x y z
N MET A 1 0.87 12.91 -11.54
CA MET A 1 1.00 12.07 -10.33
C MET A 1 1.96 12.74 -9.41
N VAL A 2 1.67 12.75 -8.12
CA VAL A 2 2.54 13.33 -7.09
C VAL A 2 2.92 12.22 -6.14
N TYR A 3 4.21 12.06 -5.82
CA TYR A 3 4.64 10.99 -4.93
C TYR A 3 5.78 11.40 -4.01
N TYR A 4 5.87 10.78 -2.83
CA TYR A 4 7.04 10.82 -1.97
C TYR A 4 7.75 9.45 -1.97
N SER A 5 9.08 9.44 -1.95
CA SER A 5 9.87 8.21 -1.97
C SER A 5 11.22 8.40 -1.29
N GLN A 6 11.38 7.89 -0.07
CA GLN A 6 12.66 7.95 0.65
C GLN A 6 13.73 7.04 0.00
N THR A 7 13.43 5.77 -0.20
CA THR A 7 14.42 4.74 -0.61
C THR A 7 14.30 4.33 -2.09
N GLY A 8 13.46 5.03 -2.86
CA GLY A 8 13.24 4.76 -4.29
C GLY A 8 12.16 3.74 -4.62
N ILE A 9 11.64 2.97 -3.65
CA ILE A 9 10.65 1.92 -3.94
C ILE A 9 9.33 2.50 -4.44
N THR A 10 8.79 3.53 -3.79
CA THR A 10 7.57 4.22 -4.27
C THR A 10 7.82 4.90 -5.60
N LYS A 11 9.03 5.43 -5.84
CA LYS A 11 9.42 5.99 -7.14
C LYS A 11 9.31 4.93 -8.25
N THR A 12 9.79 3.71 -8.03
CA THR A 12 9.65 2.61 -8.99
C THR A 12 8.19 2.33 -9.35
N VAL A 13 7.28 2.38 -8.36
CA VAL A 13 5.84 2.23 -8.60
C VAL A 13 5.27 3.42 -9.40
N ALA A 14 5.66 4.65 -9.06
CA ALA A 14 5.23 5.85 -9.77
C ALA A 14 5.70 5.85 -11.24
N GLU A 15 6.95 5.47 -11.50
CA GLU A 15 7.50 5.33 -12.85
C GLU A 15 6.80 4.21 -13.63
N GLU A 16 6.37 3.14 -12.98
CA GLU A 16 5.59 2.09 -13.63
C GLU A 16 4.19 2.56 -14.01
N PHE A 17 3.50 3.33 -13.15
CA PHE A 17 2.26 4.01 -13.53
C PHE A 17 2.48 4.99 -14.70
N GLN A 18 3.58 5.76 -14.66
CA GLN A 18 3.94 6.70 -15.73
C GLN A 18 4.09 5.98 -17.05
N ARG A 19 4.84 4.88 -17.06
CA ARG A 19 5.07 4.08 -18.26
C ARG A 19 3.77 3.53 -18.85
N GLN A 20 2.80 3.16 -18.01
CA GLN A 20 1.54 2.57 -18.46
C GLN A 20 0.46 3.60 -18.84
N LEU A 21 0.46 4.79 -18.23
CA LEU A 21 -0.55 5.83 -18.44
C LEU A 21 -0.06 7.00 -19.29
N GLY A 22 1.25 7.19 -19.43
CA GLY A 22 1.84 8.40 -20.02
C GLY A 22 1.60 9.66 -19.17
N ALA A 23 1.35 9.50 -17.87
CA ALA A 23 1.03 10.62 -16.99
C ALA A 23 2.30 11.36 -16.52
N ASP A 24 2.19 12.66 -16.31
CA ASP A 24 3.24 13.47 -15.68
C ASP A 24 3.49 12.98 -14.25
N ILE A 25 4.74 13.01 -13.79
CA ILE A 25 5.10 12.67 -12.40
C ILE A 25 5.95 13.75 -11.77
N GLU A 26 5.73 13.99 -10.49
CA GLU A 26 6.55 14.88 -9.69
C GLU A 26 6.79 14.29 -8.29
N CYS A 27 8.05 14.38 -7.83
CA CYS A 27 8.44 13.92 -6.50
C CYS A 27 8.30 15.05 -5.49
N ILE A 28 7.62 14.78 -4.38
CA ILE A 28 7.65 15.64 -3.19
C ILE A 28 9.07 15.60 -2.63
N GLU A 29 9.66 16.77 -2.46
CA GLU A 29 10.95 16.95 -1.81
C GLU A 29 10.75 17.58 -0.42
N VAL A 30 11.48 17.07 0.56
CA VAL A 30 11.53 17.62 1.93
C VAL A 30 12.73 18.55 2.03
N GLU A 31 12.60 19.70 2.70
CA GLU A 31 13.74 20.62 2.91
C GLU A 31 14.87 19.97 3.71
N ASP A 32 14.50 19.35 4.84
CA ASP A 32 15.39 18.51 5.65
C ASP A 32 15.11 17.03 5.35
N ALA A 33 15.83 16.47 4.37
CA ALA A 33 15.59 15.14 3.86
C ALA A 33 15.78 14.04 4.92
N TYR A 34 15.04 12.93 4.79
CA TYR A 34 15.26 11.72 5.59
C TYR A 34 16.43 10.91 4.99
N ASP A 35 17.65 11.40 5.19
CA ASP A 35 18.90 10.84 4.67
C ASP A 35 19.54 9.76 5.57
N GLY A 36 19.02 9.61 6.78
CA GLY A 36 19.43 8.58 7.73
C GLY A 36 19.06 7.15 7.30
N ASN A 37 19.64 6.19 8.02
CA ASN A 37 19.29 4.78 7.88
C ASN A 37 17.89 4.47 8.43
N TYR A 38 17.47 3.20 8.33
CA TYR A 38 16.15 2.75 8.77
C TYR A 38 15.83 3.13 10.24
N THR A 39 16.78 2.93 11.16
CA THR A 39 16.61 3.24 12.58
C THR A 39 16.50 4.76 12.80
N GLU A 40 17.37 5.55 12.17
CA GLU A 40 17.35 7.00 12.28
C GLU A 40 16.04 7.60 11.72
N THR A 41 15.52 7.01 10.66
CA THR A 41 14.22 7.38 10.07
C THR A 41 13.07 7.08 11.03
N ILE A 42 13.08 5.90 11.67
CA ILE A 42 12.10 5.53 12.70
C ILE A 42 12.13 6.52 13.85
N ASP A 43 13.31 6.80 14.40
CA ASP A 43 13.48 7.67 15.56
C ASP A 43 13.00 9.10 15.26
N ARG A 44 13.38 9.63 14.07
CA ARG A 44 12.92 10.94 13.62
C ARG A 44 11.40 10.98 13.45
N CYS A 45 10.83 10.02 12.74
CA CYS A 45 9.39 9.96 12.47
C CYS A 45 8.59 9.83 13.77
N GLN A 46 9.04 9.02 14.73
CA GLN A 46 8.37 8.89 16.04
C GLN A 46 8.39 10.20 16.82
N ARG A 47 9.54 10.90 16.85
CA ARG A 47 9.65 12.22 17.48
C ARG A 47 8.72 13.24 16.83
N GLU A 48 8.71 13.32 15.50
CA GLU A 48 7.84 14.24 14.75
C GLU A 48 6.35 13.95 15.01
N MET A 49 5.94 12.68 14.99
CA MET A 49 4.57 12.28 15.33
C MET A 49 4.20 12.63 16.78
N ALA A 50 5.10 12.37 17.74
CA ALA A 50 4.86 12.68 19.15
C ALA A 50 4.75 14.19 19.43
N GLU A 51 5.47 15.01 18.66
CA GLU A 51 5.42 16.46 18.73
C GLU A 51 4.29 17.07 17.87
N GLY A 52 3.57 16.26 17.08
CA GLY A 52 2.55 16.74 16.14
C GLY A 52 3.13 17.62 15.03
N LYS A 53 4.39 17.39 14.64
CA LYS A 53 5.10 18.16 13.62
C LYS A 53 5.15 17.41 12.30
N LEU A 54 4.89 18.13 11.22
CA LEU A 54 5.12 17.65 9.86
C LEU A 54 6.40 18.26 9.29
N PRO A 55 7.17 17.52 8.48
CA PRO A 55 8.38 18.05 7.84
C PRO A 55 8.01 19.06 6.76
N VAL A 56 8.81 20.11 6.58
CA VAL A 56 8.56 21.12 5.53
C VAL A 56 8.85 20.53 4.16
N VAL A 57 7.85 20.54 3.27
CA VAL A 57 7.99 20.13 1.88
C VAL A 57 8.16 21.33 0.95
N LYS A 58 8.97 21.15 -0.08
CA LYS A 58 9.14 22.15 -1.14
C LYS A 58 7.87 22.23 -2.00
N PRO A 59 7.53 23.40 -2.55
CA PRO A 59 6.41 23.53 -3.47
C PRO A 59 6.65 22.70 -4.73
N LEU A 60 5.57 22.12 -5.26
CA LEU A 60 5.59 21.50 -6.57
C LEU A 60 5.82 22.56 -7.65
N SER A 61 6.53 22.17 -8.70
CA SER A 61 6.69 22.92 -9.94
C SER A 61 5.47 22.78 -10.87
N SER A 62 4.71 21.70 -10.73
CA SER A 62 3.50 21.46 -11.52
C SER A 62 2.32 22.34 -11.09
N ASP A 63 1.60 22.86 -12.08
CA ASP A 63 0.30 23.49 -11.88
C ASP A 63 -0.80 22.42 -11.84
N LEU A 64 -1.24 22.07 -10.63
CA LEU A 64 -2.24 21.03 -10.39
C LEU A 64 -3.63 21.37 -10.93
N SER A 65 -3.91 22.65 -11.22
CA SER A 65 -5.23 23.06 -11.75
C SER A 65 -5.53 22.41 -13.11
N LYS A 66 -4.48 22.05 -13.87
CA LYS A 66 -4.54 21.43 -15.20
C LYS A 66 -4.97 19.96 -15.19
N TYR A 67 -5.03 19.32 -14.03
CA TYR A 67 -5.34 17.90 -13.90
C TYR A 67 -6.67 17.71 -13.19
N ASP A 68 -7.54 16.85 -13.71
CA ASP A 68 -8.78 16.45 -13.02
C ASP A 68 -8.54 15.26 -12.08
N MET A 69 -7.54 14.44 -12.38
CA MET A 69 -7.20 13.23 -11.65
C MET A 69 -5.73 13.24 -11.25
N ILE A 70 -5.48 12.97 -9.97
CA ILE A 70 -4.15 12.97 -9.36
C ILE A 70 -3.93 11.63 -8.68
N PHE A 71 -2.97 10.86 -9.18
CA PHE A 71 -2.47 9.71 -8.45
C PHE A 71 -1.48 10.19 -7.38
N VAL A 72 -1.67 9.73 -6.14
CA VAL A 72 -0.92 10.18 -4.96
C VAL A 72 -0.15 9.00 -4.37
N GLY A 73 1.18 9.07 -4.43
CA GLY A 73 2.08 7.94 -4.14
C GLY A 73 2.92 8.09 -2.89
N TYR A 74 2.92 7.12 -1.98
CA TYR A 74 3.69 7.25 -0.72
C TYR A 74 4.11 5.89 -0.12
N PRO A 75 5.22 5.82 0.63
CA PRO A 75 5.44 4.69 1.51
C PRO A 75 4.49 4.78 2.72
N ILE A 76 4.13 3.63 3.30
CA ILE A 76 3.43 3.56 4.58
C ILE A 76 4.45 3.62 5.73
N TRP A 77 4.31 4.61 6.60
CA TRP A 77 5.06 4.74 7.85
C TRP A 77 4.09 4.64 9.02
N PHE A 78 4.38 3.75 9.98
CA PHE A 78 3.55 3.52 11.16
C PHE A 78 2.04 3.27 10.85
N GLY A 79 1.74 2.65 9.71
CA GLY A 79 0.37 2.29 9.31
C GLY A 79 -0.42 3.39 8.59
N THR A 80 0.17 4.56 8.36
CA THR A 80 -0.42 5.71 7.65
C THR A 80 0.50 6.21 6.53
N CYS A 81 0.09 7.25 5.81
CA CYS A 81 0.94 8.00 4.88
C CYS A 81 2.26 8.42 5.53
N ALA A 82 3.35 8.38 4.79
CA ALA A 82 4.59 9.04 5.23
C ALA A 82 4.33 10.53 5.56
N LEU A 83 5.00 11.05 6.58
CA LEU A 83 4.80 12.44 7.03
C LEU A 83 5.00 13.49 5.93
N PRO A 84 5.96 13.36 4.99
CA PRO A 84 6.06 14.27 3.84
C PRO A 84 4.82 14.30 2.95
N MET A 85 4.13 13.17 2.79
CA MET A 85 2.90 13.12 2.03
C MET A 85 1.77 13.85 2.76
N LEU A 86 1.64 13.64 4.08
CA LEU A 86 0.68 14.37 4.91
C LEU A 86 0.96 15.88 4.87
N SER A 87 2.22 16.30 4.98
CA SER A 87 2.59 17.71 4.87
C SER A 87 2.17 18.31 3.54
N TRP A 88 2.40 17.59 2.44
CA TRP A 88 1.99 18.08 1.12
C TRP A 88 0.47 18.19 1.00
N LEU A 89 -0.29 17.18 1.47
CA LEU A 89 -1.75 17.21 1.48
C LEU A 89 -2.31 18.37 2.33
N GLU A 90 -1.67 18.73 3.44
CA GLU A 90 -2.08 19.92 4.23
C GLU A 90 -1.74 21.25 3.55
N SER A 91 -0.82 21.26 2.58
CA SER A 91 -0.32 22.47 1.92
C SER A 91 -1.04 22.82 0.61
N VAL A 92 -1.94 21.94 0.15
CA VAL A 92 -2.60 22.03 -1.16
C VAL A 92 -4.12 22.04 -0.99
N ASP A 93 -4.82 22.46 -2.04
CA ASP A 93 -6.28 22.36 -2.14
C ASP A 93 -6.62 21.51 -3.37
N LEU A 94 -7.18 20.33 -3.16
CA LEU A 94 -7.60 19.41 -4.21
C LEU A 94 -9.12 19.34 -4.34
N ALA A 95 -9.86 20.35 -3.89
CA ALA A 95 -11.31 20.42 -4.02
C ALA A 95 -11.77 20.18 -5.47
N GLY A 96 -12.76 19.29 -5.63
CA GLY A 96 -13.30 18.90 -6.92
C GLY A 96 -12.39 18.02 -7.78
N LYS A 97 -11.17 17.69 -7.33
CA LYS A 97 -10.28 16.75 -8.01
C LYS A 97 -10.62 15.31 -7.66
N THR A 98 -10.19 14.39 -8.52
CA THR A 98 -10.19 12.96 -8.24
C THR A 98 -8.82 12.52 -7.75
N ILE A 99 -8.76 11.83 -6.61
CA ILE A 99 -7.53 11.29 -6.04
C ILE A 99 -7.54 9.76 -6.13
N VAL A 100 -6.45 9.19 -6.64
CA VAL A 100 -6.22 7.74 -6.68
C VAL A 100 -4.94 7.44 -5.87
N PRO A 101 -5.05 6.94 -4.64
CA PRO A 101 -3.87 6.65 -3.84
C PRO A 101 -3.11 5.45 -4.40
N PHE A 102 -1.80 5.47 -4.26
CA PHE A 102 -1.02 4.25 -4.31
C PHE A 102 0.06 4.26 -3.24
N CYS A 103 0.36 3.09 -2.67
CA CYS A 103 1.34 3.01 -1.61
C CYS A 103 2.23 1.79 -1.69
N THR A 104 3.39 1.93 -1.05
CA THR A 104 4.30 0.82 -0.80
C THR A 104 4.39 0.57 0.70
N PHE A 105 4.50 -0.69 1.12
CA PHE A 105 4.49 -1.01 2.55
C PHE A 105 5.29 -2.26 2.89
N GLY A 106 5.59 -2.41 4.18
CA GLY A 106 6.13 -3.66 4.72
C GLY A 106 5.07 -4.75 4.87
N SER A 107 3.84 -4.37 5.26
CA SER A 107 2.72 -5.32 5.41
C SER A 107 1.34 -4.81 4.99
N GLY A 108 1.01 -3.55 5.17
CA GLY A 108 -0.31 -3.00 4.80
C GLY A 108 -0.40 -1.52 5.14
N GLY A 109 -1.64 -1.01 5.31
CA GLY A 109 -1.92 0.39 5.67
C GLY A 109 -2.59 1.21 4.56
N LEU A 110 -2.93 0.60 3.42
CA LEU A 110 -3.63 1.30 2.34
C LEU A 110 -4.98 1.90 2.79
N ASN A 111 -5.81 1.13 3.50
CA ASN A 111 -7.13 1.61 3.92
C ASN A 111 -7.02 2.78 4.91
N THR A 112 -6.18 2.65 5.94
CA THR A 112 -5.93 3.70 6.94
C THR A 112 -5.40 4.96 6.27
N SER A 113 -4.33 4.84 5.47
CA SER A 113 -3.75 5.99 4.76
C SER A 113 -4.71 6.64 3.75
N THR A 114 -5.56 5.86 3.09
CA THR A 114 -6.61 6.40 2.20
C THR A 114 -7.65 7.19 3.00
N ALA A 115 -7.98 6.77 4.22
CA ALA A 115 -8.84 7.54 5.10
C ALA A 115 -8.19 8.86 5.54
N ASP A 116 -6.87 8.88 5.76
CA ASP A 116 -6.12 10.11 6.07
C ASP A 116 -6.16 11.10 4.90
N ILE A 117 -6.06 10.62 3.65
CA ILE A 117 -6.23 11.47 2.46
C ILE A 117 -7.64 12.05 2.39
N ARG A 118 -8.68 11.23 2.59
CA ARG A 118 -10.07 11.71 2.61
C ARG A 118 -10.31 12.76 3.70
N LYS A 119 -9.58 12.67 4.82
CA LYS A 119 -9.65 13.64 5.90
C LYS A 119 -8.93 14.95 5.54
N ALA A 120 -7.77 14.87 4.89
CA ALA A 120 -7.00 16.03 4.47
C ALA A 120 -7.68 16.79 3.33
N GLU A 121 -8.32 16.06 2.40
CA GLU A 121 -8.94 16.59 1.18
C GLU A 121 -10.43 16.20 1.10
N PRO A 122 -11.28 16.74 1.99
CA PRO A 122 -12.68 16.29 2.13
C PRO A 122 -13.56 16.64 0.92
N GLU A 123 -13.18 17.67 0.15
CA GLU A 123 -13.90 18.11 -1.04
C GLU A 123 -13.38 17.44 -2.33
N ALA A 124 -12.40 16.53 -2.22
CA ALA A 124 -11.91 15.72 -3.32
C ALA A 124 -12.66 14.37 -3.38
N THR A 125 -12.78 13.80 -4.58
CA THR A 125 -13.28 12.44 -4.76
C THR A 125 -12.12 11.45 -4.64
N VAL A 126 -12.05 10.69 -3.54
CA VAL A 126 -10.96 9.73 -3.30
C VAL A 126 -11.41 8.29 -3.57
N PHE A 127 -10.89 7.70 -4.64
CA PHE A 127 -11.13 6.31 -5.01
C PHE A 127 -10.26 5.32 -4.23
N ASP A 128 -10.60 4.04 -4.36
CA ASP A 128 -9.76 2.97 -3.83
C ASP A 128 -8.42 2.94 -4.56
N GLY A 129 -7.37 2.73 -3.78
CA GLY A 129 -6.00 2.81 -4.25
C GLY A 129 -5.37 1.47 -4.60
N TYR A 130 -4.10 1.55 -4.99
CA TYR A 130 -3.25 0.40 -5.23
C TYR A 130 -2.17 0.28 -4.16
N GLY A 131 -1.98 -0.90 -3.59
CA GLY A 131 -0.99 -1.16 -2.56
C GLY A 131 -0.07 -2.30 -2.94
N VAL A 132 1.24 -2.13 -2.77
CA VAL A 132 2.20 -3.22 -3.02
C VAL A 132 3.21 -3.33 -1.89
N ARG A 133 3.45 -4.57 -1.47
CA ARG A 133 4.51 -4.86 -0.51
C ARG A 133 5.87 -4.60 -1.14
N ALA A 134 6.77 -3.91 -0.44
CA ALA A 134 8.11 -3.59 -0.92
C ALA A 134 8.90 -4.84 -1.39
N ALA A 135 8.76 -5.95 -0.66
CA ALA A 135 9.37 -7.24 -1.02
C ALA A 135 8.78 -7.87 -2.30
N ARG A 136 7.62 -7.40 -2.75
CA ARG A 136 6.88 -7.88 -3.95
C ARG A 136 6.93 -6.88 -5.10
N ILE A 137 7.87 -5.92 -5.09
CA ILE A 137 7.93 -4.86 -6.10
C ILE A 137 8.06 -5.41 -7.54
N ALA A 138 8.65 -6.59 -7.71
CA ALA A 138 8.75 -7.26 -9.01
C ALA A 138 7.37 -7.67 -9.59
N ALA A 139 6.35 -7.83 -8.76
CA ALA A 139 4.98 -8.12 -9.20
C ALA A 139 4.23 -6.85 -9.67
N ALA A 140 4.70 -5.66 -9.30
CA ALA A 140 3.99 -4.41 -9.49
C ALA A 140 3.57 -4.14 -10.95
N PRO A 141 4.38 -4.39 -12.00
CA PRO A 141 3.95 -4.13 -13.38
C PRO A 141 2.66 -4.88 -13.78
N LYS A 142 2.54 -6.15 -13.37
CA LYS A 142 1.36 -6.99 -13.65
C LYS A 142 0.17 -6.56 -12.80
N GLU A 143 0.38 -6.33 -11.51
CA GLU A 143 -0.67 -5.90 -10.59
C GLU A 143 -1.21 -4.50 -10.96
N ILE A 144 -0.34 -3.56 -11.34
CA ILE A 144 -0.72 -2.23 -11.84
C ILE A 144 -1.51 -2.33 -13.15
N THR A 145 -1.07 -3.18 -14.09
CA THR A 145 -1.82 -3.40 -15.34
C THR A 145 -3.24 -3.83 -15.02
N ARG A 146 -3.40 -4.77 -14.08
CA ARG A 146 -4.72 -5.24 -13.65
C ARG A 146 -5.53 -4.12 -13.00
N PHE A 147 -4.96 -3.43 -12.02
CA PHE A 147 -5.60 -2.32 -11.32
C PHE A 147 -6.11 -1.24 -12.28
N LEU A 148 -5.28 -0.85 -13.26
CA LEU A 148 -5.66 0.16 -14.25
C LEU A 148 -6.81 -0.29 -15.15
N VAL A 149 -6.87 -1.57 -15.52
CA VAL A 149 -7.95 -2.11 -16.36
C VAL A 149 -9.25 -2.28 -15.56
N GLU A 150 -9.19 -2.84 -14.36
CA GLU A 150 -10.37 -3.09 -13.51
C GLU A 150 -11.06 -1.79 -13.09
N ASN A 151 -10.30 -0.71 -12.91
CA ASN A 151 -10.82 0.59 -12.51
C ASN A 151 -11.05 1.55 -13.69
N GLY A 152 -10.91 1.09 -14.93
CA GLY A 152 -11.23 1.86 -16.13
C GLY A 152 -10.23 2.95 -16.51
N TYR A 153 -9.07 3.04 -15.84
CA TYR A 153 -7.99 3.97 -16.18
C TYR A 153 -7.25 3.58 -17.47
N ARG A 154 -7.34 2.32 -17.88
CA ARG A 154 -6.73 1.79 -19.10
C ARG A 154 -7.65 0.80 -19.79
N LYS A 155 -7.77 0.88 -21.12
CA LYS A 155 -8.48 -0.15 -21.91
C LYS A 155 -7.72 -1.47 -21.87
N GLY A 156 -8.43 -2.56 -21.60
CA GLY A 156 -7.86 -3.90 -21.60
C GLY A 156 -8.88 -4.95 -21.22
N LYS A 157 -8.41 -6.18 -21.08
CA LYS A 157 -9.17 -7.28 -20.48
C LYS A 157 -8.28 -7.97 -19.47
N VAL A 158 -8.84 -8.22 -18.29
CA VAL A 158 -8.22 -9.05 -17.26
C VAL A 158 -9.09 -10.28 -17.06
N VAL A 159 -8.46 -11.37 -16.63
CA VAL A 159 -9.21 -12.57 -16.24
C VAL A 159 -9.99 -12.21 -14.97
N THR A 160 -11.30 -12.46 -14.96
CA THR A 160 -12.09 -12.35 -13.73
C THR A 160 -11.96 -13.64 -12.94
N TYR A 161 -11.74 -13.53 -11.64
CA TYR A 161 -11.74 -14.66 -10.73
C TYR A 161 -13.02 -14.66 -9.90
N GLU A 162 -13.47 -15.84 -9.52
CA GLU A 162 -14.54 -15.98 -8.52
C GLU A 162 -14.10 -15.35 -7.20
N ASP A 163 -15.06 -14.99 -6.36
CA ASP A 163 -14.77 -14.56 -5.01
C ASP A 163 -14.08 -15.67 -4.20
N TYR A 164 -13.45 -15.28 -3.08
CA TYR A 164 -12.93 -16.25 -2.13
C TYR A 164 -14.04 -17.18 -1.64
N SER A 165 -13.71 -18.46 -1.48
CA SER A 165 -14.59 -19.44 -0.85
C SER A 165 -15.03 -18.97 0.55
N ALA A 166 -16.12 -19.55 1.05
CA ALA A 166 -16.48 -19.42 2.46
C ALA A 166 -15.29 -19.78 3.36
N GLN A 167 -15.18 -19.08 4.48
CA GLN A 167 -14.16 -19.33 5.48
C GLN A 167 -14.35 -20.73 6.07
N ARG A 168 -13.25 -21.48 6.19
CA ARG A 168 -13.19 -22.78 6.88
C ARG A 168 -12.01 -22.78 7.84
N GLU A 169 -12.02 -23.68 8.82
CA GLU A 169 -10.86 -23.91 9.67
C GLU A 169 -9.62 -24.25 8.84
N VAL A 170 -8.46 -23.78 9.31
CA VAL A 170 -7.17 -24.06 8.66
C VAL A 170 -6.78 -25.54 8.83
N THR A 171 -6.25 -26.12 7.76
CA THR A 171 -5.59 -27.44 7.81
C THR A 171 -4.11 -27.28 8.12
N THR A 172 -3.42 -28.39 8.40
CA THR A 172 -1.96 -28.41 8.55
C THR A 172 -1.24 -27.82 7.33
N GLU A 173 -1.76 -28.06 6.13
CA GLU A 173 -1.17 -27.53 4.89
C GLU A 173 -1.39 -26.02 4.77
N ASP A 174 -2.58 -25.52 5.12
CA ASP A 174 -2.83 -24.07 5.10
C ASP A 174 -1.91 -23.33 6.08
N VAL A 175 -1.68 -23.90 7.27
CA VAL A 175 -0.73 -23.36 8.26
C VAL A 175 0.70 -23.37 7.73
N ARG A 176 1.12 -24.43 7.02
CA ARG A 176 2.43 -24.48 6.38
C ARG A 176 2.61 -23.38 5.35
N ILE A 177 1.64 -23.22 4.44
CA ILE A 177 1.64 -22.17 3.41
C ILE A 177 1.69 -20.78 4.05
N PHE A 178 0.89 -20.54 5.08
CA PHE A 178 0.88 -19.28 5.82
C PHE A 178 2.25 -18.96 6.42
N ASN A 179 2.85 -19.92 7.13
CA ASN A 179 4.15 -19.75 7.77
C ASN A 179 5.26 -19.51 6.75
N ASP A 180 5.29 -20.29 5.66
CA ASP A 180 6.27 -20.14 4.58
C ASP A 180 6.14 -18.76 3.91
N ALA A 181 4.90 -18.32 3.65
CA ALA A 181 4.63 -17.03 3.03
C ALA A 181 5.02 -15.84 3.90
N CYS A 182 4.90 -15.97 5.22
CA CYS A 182 5.14 -14.91 6.19
C CYS A 182 6.56 -14.92 6.79
N SER A 183 7.36 -15.94 6.49
CA SER A 183 8.66 -16.20 7.15
C SER A 183 9.65 -15.04 7.09
N ASP A 184 9.59 -14.26 6.00
CA ASP A 184 10.56 -13.21 5.70
C ASP A 184 10.09 -11.83 6.21
N TYR A 185 9.04 -11.79 7.03
CA TYR A 185 8.57 -10.57 7.68
C TYR A 185 9.04 -10.49 9.13
N GLN A 186 9.67 -9.37 9.45
CA GLN A 186 10.33 -9.15 10.74
C GLN A 186 9.40 -9.06 11.96
N PHE A 187 8.09 -8.88 11.75
CA PHE A 187 7.12 -8.77 12.84
C PHE A 187 6.12 -9.93 12.82
N PRO A 188 5.75 -10.51 13.97
CA PRO A 188 4.72 -11.55 14.02
C PRO A 188 3.41 -11.06 13.41
N LEU A 189 2.84 -11.83 12.49
CA LEU A 189 1.55 -11.53 11.86
C LEU A 189 0.35 -12.20 12.54
N GLY A 190 0.61 -13.09 13.50
CA GLY A 190 -0.42 -13.83 14.23
C GLY A 190 -0.47 -15.31 13.87
N VAL A 191 -1.46 -16.00 14.43
CA VAL A 191 -1.73 -17.43 14.20
C VAL A 191 -2.98 -17.57 13.33
N PRO A 192 -2.91 -18.23 12.17
CA PRO A 192 -4.06 -18.36 11.29
C PRO A 192 -5.11 -19.30 11.90
N VAL A 193 -6.39 -18.92 11.85
CA VAL A 193 -7.51 -19.66 12.45
C VAL A 193 -8.53 -20.12 11.41
N SER A 194 -8.74 -19.34 10.36
CA SER A 194 -9.59 -19.73 9.23
C SER A 194 -9.03 -19.21 7.91
N VAL A 195 -9.48 -19.81 6.82
CA VAL A 195 -9.05 -19.46 5.47
C VAL A 195 -10.17 -19.60 4.45
N GLY A 196 -10.22 -18.65 3.52
CA GLY A 196 -10.97 -18.70 2.28
C GLY A 196 -10.01 -18.72 1.09
N LEU A 197 -10.35 -19.43 0.03
CA LEU A 197 -9.44 -19.69 -1.10
C LEU A 197 -10.04 -19.17 -2.40
N ARG A 198 -9.21 -18.66 -3.29
CA ARG A 198 -9.58 -18.26 -4.65
C ARG A 198 -8.58 -18.84 -5.63
N LYS A 199 -9.05 -19.62 -6.60
CA LYS A 199 -8.21 -20.12 -7.70
C LYS A 199 -7.94 -18.99 -8.68
N THR A 200 -6.69 -18.86 -9.11
CA THR A 200 -6.27 -17.91 -10.14
C THR A 200 -5.68 -18.67 -11.33
N SER A 201 -5.36 -17.97 -12.43
CA SER A 201 -4.65 -18.61 -13.53
C SER A 201 -3.25 -19.08 -13.14
N ASP A 202 -2.68 -18.49 -12.10
CA ASP A 202 -1.26 -18.62 -11.75
C ASP A 202 -1.05 -19.32 -10.41
N GLY A 203 -2.11 -19.80 -9.75
CA GLY A 203 -2.01 -20.45 -8.44
C GLY A 203 -3.29 -20.34 -7.61
N ILE A 204 -3.12 -20.20 -6.31
CA ILE A 204 -4.19 -20.05 -5.33
C ILE A 204 -3.91 -18.83 -4.48
N ASP A 205 -4.89 -17.93 -4.40
CA ASP A 205 -4.89 -16.88 -3.40
C ASP A 205 -5.62 -17.36 -2.13
N TYR A 206 -5.08 -17.01 -0.98
CA TYR A 206 -5.61 -17.34 0.33
C TYR A 206 -5.97 -16.04 1.04
N LYS A 207 -7.15 -16.03 1.66
CA LYS A 207 -7.60 -14.99 2.59
C LYS A 207 -7.70 -15.61 3.97
N PHE A 208 -6.61 -15.51 4.71
CA PHE A 208 -6.53 -15.99 6.08
C PHE A 208 -7.14 -14.98 7.03
N THR A 209 -7.87 -15.48 8.02
CA THR A 209 -8.10 -14.79 9.28
C THR A 209 -7.08 -15.32 10.28
N ALA A 210 -6.37 -14.42 10.96
CA ALA A 210 -5.38 -14.75 11.98
C ALA A 210 -5.62 -13.95 13.26
N ILE A 211 -5.23 -14.52 14.39
CA ILE A 211 -5.23 -13.83 15.68
C ILE A 211 -3.83 -13.26 15.91
N SER A 212 -3.74 -11.94 15.88
CA SER A 212 -2.51 -11.18 16.14
C SER A 212 -2.54 -10.66 17.58
N LYS A 213 -1.37 -10.63 18.23
CA LYS A 213 -1.23 -10.07 19.58
C LYS A 213 -0.50 -8.73 19.51
N GLY A 214 -1.15 -7.67 20.01
CA GLY A 214 -0.58 -6.33 20.11
C GLY A 214 0.53 -6.24 21.15
N MET A 215 1.27 -5.12 21.14
CA MET A 215 2.30 -4.83 22.15
C MET A 215 1.71 -4.66 23.55
N ASP A 216 0.44 -4.29 23.65
CA ASP A 216 -0.35 -4.21 24.89
C ASP A 216 -0.81 -5.59 25.39
N GLY A 217 -0.54 -6.66 24.63
CA GLY A 217 -0.94 -8.01 24.93
C GLY A 217 -2.38 -8.37 24.54
N ASN A 218 -3.15 -7.43 23.97
CA ASN A 218 -4.49 -7.69 23.49
C ASN A 218 -4.46 -8.45 22.17
N GLU A 219 -5.42 -9.34 21.97
CA GLU A 219 -5.59 -10.07 20.73
C GLU A 219 -6.57 -9.33 19.82
N SER A 220 -6.24 -9.30 18.53
CA SER A 220 -7.11 -8.78 17.48
C SER A 220 -7.13 -9.71 16.28
N GLU A 221 -8.27 -9.76 15.62
CA GLU A 221 -8.43 -10.46 14.37
C GLU A 221 -7.83 -9.62 13.23
N VAL A 222 -6.99 -10.23 12.40
CA VAL A 222 -6.42 -9.60 11.22
C VAL A 222 -6.66 -10.48 9.99
N THR A 223 -6.87 -9.83 8.85
CA THR A 223 -6.96 -10.54 7.56
C THR A 223 -5.60 -10.49 6.87
N ILE A 224 -5.08 -11.64 6.48
CA ILE A 224 -3.79 -11.77 5.78
C ILE A 224 -4.04 -12.43 4.44
N PHE A 225 -3.63 -11.73 3.38
CA PHE A 225 -3.76 -12.23 2.02
C PHE A 225 -2.43 -12.86 1.60
N VAL A 226 -2.47 -14.11 1.16
CA VAL A 226 -1.31 -14.85 0.64
C VAL A 226 -1.59 -15.25 -0.79
N THR A 227 -0.58 -15.20 -1.64
CA THR A 227 -0.64 -15.80 -2.97
C THR A 227 0.37 -16.95 -3.00
N ALA A 228 -0.08 -18.13 -3.44
CA ALA A 228 0.75 -19.29 -3.66
C ALA A 228 0.74 -19.61 -5.17
N PRO A 229 1.79 -19.24 -5.91
CA PRO A 229 1.85 -19.51 -7.34
C PRO A 229 2.01 -21.02 -7.61
N ASN A 230 1.61 -21.45 -8.81
CA ASN A 230 1.81 -22.82 -9.29
C ASN A 230 3.31 -23.20 -9.30
N GLU A 231 4.17 -22.21 -9.56
CA GLU A 231 5.62 -22.31 -9.51
C GLU A 231 6.19 -21.16 -8.66
N GLY A 232 7.06 -21.48 -7.70
CA GLY A 232 7.68 -20.50 -6.81
C GLY A 232 7.26 -20.63 -5.35
N LYS A 233 7.70 -19.69 -4.51
CA LYS A 233 7.38 -19.64 -3.08
C LYS A 233 6.09 -18.86 -2.88
N ALA A 234 5.25 -19.31 -1.96
CA ALA A 234 4.12 -18.52 -1.47
C ALA A 234 4.64 -17.24 -0.79
N GLU A 235 3.87 -16.16 -0.88
CA GLU A 235 4.21 -14.88 -0.27
C GLU A 235 2.95 -14.16 0.18
N PHE A 236 3.01 -13.49 1.34
CA PHE A 236 1.90 -12.63 1.75
C PHE A 236 1.93 -11.31 0.98
N THR A 237 0.75 -10.87 0.55
CA THR A 237 0.56 -9.71 -0.30
C THR A 237 0.21 -8.47 0.52
N GLN A 238 -0.65 -8.62 1.52
CA GLN A 238 -1.04 -7.56 2.43
C GLN A 238 -1.64 -8.09 3.74
N VAL A 239 -1.63 -7.24 4.76
CA VAL A 239 -2.30 -7.41 6.05
C VAL A 239 -3.30 -6.28 6.22
N VAL A 240 -4.55 -6.64 6.48
CA VAL A 240 -5.64 -5.72 6.78
C VAL A 240 -6.03 -5.89 8.24
N ARG A 241 -5.99 -4.77 8.99
CA ARG A 241 -6.29 -4.68 10.43
C ARG A 241 -7.55 -3.85 10.64
#